data_AF-A0A537QMP5-F1
#
_entry.id   AF-A0A537QMP5-F1
#
_cell.length_a   1.000
_cell.length_b   1.000
_cell.length_c   1.000
_cell.angle_alpha   90.00
_cell.angle_beta   90.00
_cell.angle_gamma   90.00
#
_symmetry.space_group_name_H-M   'P 1'
#
loop_
_entity.id
_entity.type
_entity.pdbx_description
1 polymer ?
#
loop_
_entity_poly.entity_id
_entity_poly.type
_entity_poly.pdbx_seq_one_letter_code
_entity_poly.pdbx_strand_id
1 'polypeptide(L)'
;MTPAARLSAAIELIDTINTQRVPAAKALKEWGAAHRFAGSGDRAAISGLVWDVLRRRASSAWLMQDDTPRARLLGMLKLERGMNADAIAALCDGSRFAPEPLTDVEREALTSRSLEQ
;
A
#
# COMPACT_ATOMS: atom_id res chain seq x y z
N MET A 1 3.57 2.81 15.46
CA MET A 1 2.35 2.47 14.71
C MET A 1 2.36 0.98 14.33
N THR A 2 1.22 0.29 14.24
CA THR A 2 1.20 -1.13 13.82
C THR A 2 1.57 -1.26 12.33
N PRO A 3 2.09 -2.42 11.88
CA PRO A 3 2.32 -2.65 10.45
C PRO A 3 1.06 -2.44 9.59
N ALA A 4 -0.10 -2.93 10.03
CA ALA A 4 -1.37 -2.72 9.33
C ALA A 4 -1.73 -1.23 9.20
N ALA A 5 -1.55 -0.44 10.27
CA ALA A 5 -1.79 1.00 10.22
C ALA A 5 -0.84 1.75 9.26
N ARG A 6 0.37 1.21 9.02
CA ARG A 6 1.29 1.76 8.00
C ARG A 6 0.78 1.53 6.59
N LEU A 7 0.09 0.41 6.33
CA LEU A 7 -0.55 0.15 5.04
C LEU A 7 -1.67 1.17 4.79
N SER A 8 -2.56 1.38 5.76
CA SER A 8 -3.64 2.38 5.63
C SER A 8 -3.10 3.79 5.35
N ALA A 9 -2.07 4.22 6.08
CA ALA A 9 -1.42 5.50 5.84
C ALA A 9 -0.80 5.59 4.44
N ALA A 10 -0.19 4.50 3.95
CA ALA A 10 0.35 4.46 2.60
C ALA A 10 -0.75 4.54 1.53
N ILE A 11 -1.88 3.85 1.72
CA ILE A 11 -3.06 3.91 0.82
C ILE A 11 -3.56 5.36 0.72
N GLU A 12 -3.76 6.04 1.86
CA GLU A 12 -4.19 7.44 1.93
C GLU A 12 -3.21 8.38 1.22
N LEU A 13 -1.90 8.17 1.42
CA LEU A 13 -0.86 8.97 0.77
C LEU A 13 -0.84 8.77 -0.75
N ILE A 14 -1.00 7.53 -1.23
CA ILE A 14 -1.07 7.24 -2.66
C ILE A 14 -2.32 7.88 -3.28
N ASP A 15 -3.45 7.86 -2.57
CA ASP A 15 -4.67 8.55 -2.98
C ASP A 15 -4.44 10.07 -3.07
N THR A 16 -3.85 10.66 -2.03
CA THR A 16 -3.49 12.09 -1.98
C THR A 16 -2.60 12.49 -3.16
N ILE A 17 -1.57 11.69 -3.47
CA ILE A 17 -0.67 11.93 -4.60
C ILE A 17 -1.45 11.87 -5.92
N ASN A 18 -2.36 10.89 -6.09
CA ASN A 18 -3.16 10.75 -7.30
C ASN A 18 -4.16 11.90 -7.50
N THR A 19 -4.88 12.27 -6.43
CA THR A 19 -5.99 13.23 -6.49
C THR A 19 -5.48 14.67 -6.53
N GLN A 20 -4.53 15.02 -5.67
CA GLN A 20 -3.98 16.38 -5.59
C GLN A 20 -2.88 16.63 -6.62
N ARG A 21 -2.38 15.59 -7.28
CA ARG A 21 -1.31 15.65 -8.30
C ARG A 21 -0.06 16.37 -7.79
N VAL A 22 0.32 16.10 -6.54
CA VAL A 22 1.51 16.67 -5.90
C VAL A 22 2.67 15.68 -5.93
N PRO A 23 3.93 16.16 -5.88
CA PRO A 23 5.08 15.28 -5.72
C PRO A 23 5.00 14.44 -4.45
N ALA A 24 5.35 13.17 -4.52
CA ALA A 24 5.29 12.24 -3.37
C ALA A 24 6.09 12.72 -2.16
N ALA A 25 7.27 13.33 -2.38
CA ALA A 25 8.08 13.90 -1.29
C ALA A 25 7.35 15.04 -0.55
N LYS A 26 6.54 15.85 -1.26
CA LYS A 26 5.72 16.91 -0.66
C LYS A 26 4.60 16.29 0.17
N ALA A 27 3.85 15.34 -0.39
CA ALA A 27 2.77 14.65 0.33
C ALA A 27 3.27 13.97 1.61
N LEU A 28 4.42 13.26 1.55
CA LEU A 28 5.05 12.62 2.71
C LEU A 28 5.44 13.63 3.80
N LYS A 29 6.00 14.79 3.40
CA LYS A 29 6.37 15.85 4.33
C LYS A 29 5.13 16.44 5.03
N GLU A 30 4.08 16.75 4.28
CA GLU A 30 2.85 17.33 4.81
C GLU A 30 2.11 16.35 5.70
N TRP A 31 1.99 15.09 5.27
CA TRP A 31 1.41 14.02 6.10
C TRP A 31 2.18 13.84 7.41
N GLY A 32 3.53 13.84 7.37
CA GLY A 32 4.35 13.74 8.57
C GLY A 32 4.22 14.95 9.51
N ALA A 33 3.94 16.15 8.99
CA ALA A 33 3.68 17.33 9.81
C ALA A 33 2.32 17.24 10.52
N ALA A 34 1.29 16.74 9.82
CA ALA A 34 -0.04 16.52 10.37
C ALA A 34 -0.09 15.36 11.39
N HIS A 35 0.69 14.29 11.18
CA HIS A 35 0.69 13.08 11.99
C HIS A 35 1.88 13.06 12.98
N ARG A 36 1.83 13.93 13.99
CA ARG A 36 2.89 14.09 15.00
C ARG A 36 3.16 12.83 15.83
N PHE A 37 2.17 11.94 15.94
CA PHE A 37 2.32 10.66 16.64
C PHE A 37 3.21 9.66 15.87
N ALA A 38 3.38 9.82 14.55
CA ALA A 38 4.23 8.95 13.76
C ALA A 38 5.71 9.32 14.00
N GLY A 39 6.43 8.43 14.67
CA GLY A 39 7.87 8.57 14.92
C GLY A 39 8.70 8.41 13.63
N SER A 40 10.02 8.61 13.73
CA SER A 40 10.95 8.48 12.59
C SER A 40 10.87 7.11 11.91
N GLY A 41 10.79 6.03 12.68
CA GLY A 41 10.66 4.66 12.14
C GLY A 41 9.34 4.43 11.40
N ASP A 42 8.23 5.00 11.90
CA ASP A 42 6.93 4.91 11.22
C ASP A 42 6.96 5.69 9.90
N ARG A 43 7.52 6.91 9.90
CA ARG A 43 7.66 7.74 8.70
C ARG A 43 8.55 7.07 7.64
N ALA A 44 9.65 6.44 8.06
CA ALA A 44 10.54 5.71 7.17
C ALA A 44 9.83 4.50 6.55
N ALA A 45 9.08 3.73 7.36
CA ALA A 45 8.35 2.57 6.87
C ALA A 45 7.24 2.98 5.87
N ILE A 46 6.46 4.01 6.16
CA ILE A 46 5.42 4.53 5.26
C ILE A 46 6.03 5.06 3.97
N SER A 47 7.11 5.84 4.07
CA SER A 47 7.81 6.37 2.89
C SER A 47 8.30 5.22 2.01
N GLY A 48 8.88 4.17 2.61
CA GLY A 48 9.27 2.96 1.90
C GLY A 48 8.11 2.33 1.12
N LEU A 49 6.96 2.12 1.77
CA LEU A 49 5.76 1.59 1.11
C LEU A 49 5.30 2.46 -0.06
N VAL A 50 5.24 3.78 0.12
CA VAL A 50 4.82 4.71 -0.94
C VAL A 50 5.78 4.65 -2.13
N TRP A 51 7.09 4.69 -1.90
CA TRP A 51 8.08 4.62 -2.97
C TRP A 51 8.06 3.28 -3.71
N ASP A 52 7.86 2.17 -3.00
CA ASP A 52 7.74 0.86 -3.63
C ASP A 52 6.49 0.77 -4.51
N VAL A 53 5.36 1.33 -4.05
CA VAL A 53 4.14 1.38 -4.86
C VAL A 53 4.37 2.21 -6.13
N LEU A 54 5.02 3.36 -6.02
CA LEU A 54 5.32 4.18 -7.18
C LEU A 54 6.26 3.46 -8.16
N ARG A 55 7.24 2.70 -7.66
CA ARG A 55 8.16 1.90 -8.48
C ARG A 55 7.44 0.76 -9.21
N ARG A 56 6.47 0.11 -8.56
CA ARG A 56 5.69 -1.00 -9.13
C ARG A 56 4.31 -0.59 -9.64
N ARG A 57 4.05 0.70 -9.89
CA ARG A 57 2.70 1.22 -10.14
C ARG A 57 1.94 0.44 -11.23
N ALA A 58 2.52 0.36 -12.43
CA ALA A 58 1.87 -0.28 -13.57
C ALA A 58 1.73 -1.80 -13.36
N SER A 59 2.79 -2.47 -12.89
CA SER A 59 2.78 -3.92 -12.66
C SER A 59 1.80 -4.34 -11.56
N SER A 60 1.70 -3.55 -10.48
CA SER A 60 0.79 -3.83 -9.36
C SER A 60 -0.66 -3.63 -9.78
N ALA A 61 -0.94 -2.55 -10.53
CA ALA A 61 -2.28 -2.30 -11.07
C ALA A 61 -2.71 -3.39 -12.06
N TRP A 62 -1.79 -3.80 -12.95
CA TRP A 62 -2.04 -4.88 -13.90
C TRP A 62 -2.32 -6.21 -13.20
N LEU A 63 -1.48 -6.59 -12.21
CA LEU A 63 -1.64 -7.82 -11.44
C LEU A 63 -3.02 -7.87 -10.76
N MET A 64 -3.41 -6.78 -10.12
CA MET A 64 -4.69 -6.68 -9.41
C MET A 64 -5.89 -6.40 -10.33
N GLN A 65 -5.66 -6.08 -11.61
CA GLN A 65 -6.68 -5.56 -12.55
C GLN A 65 -7.46 -4.36 -12.01
N ASP A 66 -6.83 -3.56 -11.16
CA ASP A 66 -7.40 -2.35 -10.58
C ASP A 66 -6.27 -1.35 -10.31
N ASP A 67 -6.54 -0.08 -10.57
CA ASP A 67 -5.58 1.02 -10.44
C ASP A 67 -5.81 1.87 -9.18
N THR A 68 -6.68 1.41 -8.28
CA THR A 68 -6.90 2.04 -6.97
C THR A 68 -5.61 2.07 -6.11
N PRO A 69 -5.47 3.04 -5.19
CA PRO A 69 -4.38 3.09 -4.23
C PRO A 69 -4.19 1.79 -3.45
N ARG A 70 -5.30 1.15 -3.05
CA ARG A 70 -5.31 -0.14 -2.36
C ARG A 70 -4.79 -1.26 -3.25
N ALA A 71 -5.35 -1.43 -4.46
CA ALA A 71 -4.91 -2.46 -5.39
C ALA A 71 -3.40 -2.35 -5.68
N ARG A 72 -2.90 -1.13 -5.93
CA ARG A 72 -1.48 -0.92 -6.16
C ARG A 72 -0.61 -1.28 -4.95
N LEU A 73 -1.06 -0.98 -3.72
CA LEU A 73 -0.35 -1.38 -2.50
C LEU A 73 -0.29 -2.91 -2.37
N LEU A 74 -1.43 -3.59 -2.51
CA LEU A 74 -1.51 -5.05 -2.38
C LEU A 74 -0.65 -5.76 -3.44
N GLY A 75 -0.75 -5.32 -4.70
CA GLY A 75 0.07 -5.85 -5.78
C GLY A 75 1.56 -5.61 -5.55
N MET A 76 1.95 -4.45 -5.02
CA MET A 76 3.34 -4.16 -4.66
C MET A 76 3.85 -5.08 -3.55
N LEU A 77 3.05 -5.35 -2.51
CA LEU A 77 3.44 -6.26 -1.43
C LEU A 77 3.78 -7.66 -1.95
N LYS A 78 3.02 -8.15 -2.95
CA LYS A 78 3.36 -9.40 -3.63
C LYS A 78 4.62 -9.28 -4.47
N LEU A 79 4.70 -8.27 -5.33
CA LEU A 79 5.72 -8.17 -6.38
C LEU A 79 7.10 -7.70 -5.89
N GLU A 80 7.13 -6.74 -4.96
CA GLU A 80 8.35 -6.12 -4.43
C GLU A 80 8.78 -6.71 -3.09
N ARG A 81 7.80 -7.06 -2.24
CA ARG A 81 8.06 -7.59 -0.89
C ARG A 81 7.95 -9.12 -0.82
N GLY A 82 7.58 -9.79 -1.91
CA GLY A 82 7.50 -11.25 -1.99
C GLY A 82 6.45 -11.87 -1.06
N MET A 83 5.46 -11.10 -0.62
CA MET A 83 4.45 -11.58 0.32
C MET A 83 3.41 -12.43 -0.40
N ASN A 84 3.03 -13.56 0.22
CA ASN A 84 1.90 -14.36 -0.25
C ASN A 84 0.56 -13.76 0.21
N ALA A 85 -0.54 -14.27 -0.35
CA ALA A 85 -1.89 -13.75 -0.08
C ALA A 85 -2.27 -13.81 1.41
N ASP A 86 -1.87 -14.84 2.14
CA ASP A 86 -2.22 -15.00 3.56
C ASP A 86 -1.45 -14.02 4.46
N ALA A 87 -0.18 -13.77 4.18
CA ALA A 87 0.60 -12.76 4.88
C ALA A 87 0.04 -11.35 4.64
N ILE A 88 -0.45 -11.08 3.42
CA ILE A 88 -1.11 -9.81 3.10
C ILE A 88 -2.47 -9.71 3.81
N ALA A 89 -3.25 -10.80 3.81
CA ALA A 89 -4.55 -10.85 4.50
C ALA A 89 -4.41 -10.60 6.01
N ALA A 90 -3.37 -11.13 6.64
CA ALA A 90 -3.09 -10.90 8.06
C ALA A 90 -2.79 -9.43 8.41
N LEU A 91 -2.41 -8.61 7.42
CA LEU A 91 -2.23 -7.16 7.59
C LEU A 91 -3.49 -6.35 7.27
N CYS A 92 -4.51 -6.99 6.69
CA CYS A 92 -5.77 -6.39 6.27
C CYS A 92 -6.92 -7.06 7.04
N ASP A 93 -6.94 -6.91 8.36
CA ASP A 93 -7.91 -7.60 9.23
C ASP A 93 -9.10 -6.71 9.63
N GLY A 94 -9.16 -5.45 9.16
CA GLY A 94 -10.18 -4.48 9.56
C GLY A 94 -10.11 -4.06 11.03
N SER A 95 -9.08 -4.47 11.77
CA SER A 95 -8.85 -4.00 13.13
C SER A 95 -8.55 -2.50 13.14
N ARG A 96 -8.46 -1.90 14.32
CA ARG A 96 -8.29 -0.45 14.46
C ARG A 96 -7.10 0.06 13.63
N PHE A 97 -7.41 0.91 12.64
CA PHE A 97 -6.49 1.50 11.65
C PHE A 97 -5.91 0.54 10.61
N ALA A 98 -6.26 -0.74 10.63
CA ALA A 98 -5.91 -1.67 9.58
C ALA A 98 -6.80 -1.47 8.34
N PRO A 99 -6.31 -1.80 7.14
CA PRO A 99 -7.17 -1.90 5.96
C PRO A 99 -8.24 -2.98 6.14
N GLU A 100 -9.37 -2.80 5.46
CA GLU A 100 -10.44 -3.80 5.40
C GLU A 100 -9.95 -5.15 4.88
N PRO A 101 -10.59 -6.27 5.29
CA PRO A 101 -10.36 -7.61 4.74
C PRO A 101 -10.22 -7.65 3.23
N LEU A 102 -9.37 -8.55 2.74
CA LEU A 102 -9.24 -8.79 1.31
C LEU A 102 -10.59 -9.23 0.75
N THR A 103 -10.98 -8.61 -0.35
CA THR A 103 -12.10 -9.12 -1.15
C THR A 103 -11.71 -10.43 -1.84
N ASP A 104 -12.70 -11.20 -2.28
CA ASP A 104 -12.45 -12.44 -3.03
C ASP A 104 -11.64 -12.17 -4.31
N VAL A 105 -11.95 -11.06 -5.00
CA VAL A 105 -11.23 -10.62 -6.22
C VAL A 105 -9.76 -10.31 -5.92
N GLU A 106 -9.48 -9.60 -4.82
CA GLU A 106 -8.11 -9.29 -4.40
C GLU A 106 -7.34 -10.56 -4.03
N ARG A 107 -7.97 -11.46 -3.28
CA ARG A 107 -7.35 -12.74 -2.89
C ARG A 107 -7.07 -13.62 -4.10
N GLU A 108 -7.99 -13.69 -5.05
CA GLU A 108 -7.79 -14.44 -6.29
C GLU A 108 -6.61 -13.88 -7.09
N ALA A 109 -6.55 -12.57 -7.32
CA ALA A 109 -5.44 -11.95 -8.04
C ALA A 109 -4.08 -12.19 -7.36
N LEU A 110 -4.04 -12.11 -6.03
CA LEU A 110 -2.83 -12.37 -5.24
C LEU A 110 -2.39 -13.83 -5.22
N THR A 111 -3.27 -14.79 -5.54
CA THR A 111 -2.93 -16.22 -5.55
C THR A 111 -2.65 -16.75 -6.95
N SER A 112 -3.42 -16.34 -7.96
CA SER A 112 -3.42 -16.98 -9.27
C SER A 112 -2.56 -16.28 -10.34
N ARG A 113 -2.20 -15.00 -10.16
CA ARG A 113 -1.54 -14.20 -11.21
C ARG A 113 -0.06 -13.98 -10.93
N SER A 114 0.76 -13.91 -11.96
CA SER A 114 2.20 -13.57 -11.92
C SER A 114 2.56 -12.66 -13.09
N LEU A 115 3.71 -11.96 -13.01
CA LEU A 115 4.26 -11.22 -14.16
C LEU A 115 5.08 -12.12 -15.09
N GLU A 116 5.54 -13.27 -14.58
CA GLU A 116 6.26 -14.27 -15.34
C GLU A 116 5.23 -15.15 -16.05
N GLN A 117 5.32 -15.16 -17.38
CA GLN A 117 4.61 -16.09 -18.28
C GLN A 117 5.51 -17.29 -18.58
#